data_AF-A0A8T2VV59-F1
#
_entry.id   AF-A0A8T2VV59-F1
#
_cell.length_a   1.000
_cell.length_b   1.000
_cell.length_c   1.000
_cell.angle_alpha   90.00
_cell.angle_beta   90.00
_cell.angle_gamma   90.00
#
_symmetry.space_group_name_H-M   'P 1'
#
loop_
_entity.id
_entity.type
_entity.pdbx_description
1 polymer ?
#
loop_
_entity_poly.entity_id
_entity_poly.type
_entity_poly.pdbx_seq_one_letter_code
_entity_poly.pdbx_strand_id
1 'polypeptide(L)'
;MQGKLDHNEVAAAINKIPRNARKKLSWLLEIRKLRGEYFADHLMIPKLSFQRLVRQILRAVEGCNHLMTGEALVALHHAAETYLVHLFEDTVACALHGKRVTVQTKDIALALRLRGEGHIYDAFKMEQAHTQPEKREAPDDPKRLKRWEERAAKAEANQKEKQKKKRIQPTLVGPAKEVGEGSH
;
A
#
# COMPACT_ATOMS: atom_id res chain seq x y z
N MET A 1 35.47 16.73 -19.15
CA MET A 1 36.02 15.51 -18.53
C MET A 1 35.24 15.22 -17.23
N GLN A 2 33.97 14.81 -17.33
CA GLN A 2 33.20 14.41 -16.15
C GLN A 2 33.51 12.94 -15.87
N GLY A 3 34.31 12.69 -14.83
CA GLY A 3 34.58 11.35 -14.34
C GLY A 3 33.28 10.73 -13.84
N LYS A 4 32.65 9.90 -14.67
CA LYS A 4 31.62 8.96 -14.21
C LYS A 4 32.34 8.01 -13.26
N LEU A 5 32.04 8.13 -11.97
CA LEU A 5 32.45 7.13 -10.98
C LEU A 5 31.86 5.79 -11.42
N ASP A 6 32.72 4.81 -11.66
CA ASP A 6 32.32 3.49 -12.14
C ASP A 6 31.33 2.86 -11.16
N HIS A 7 30.20 2.36 -11.67
CA HIS A 7 29.14 1.74 -10.86
C HIS A 7 29.67 0.62 -9.95
N ASN A 8 30.74 -0.06 -10.35
CA ASN A 8 31.43 -1.09 -9.57
C ASN A 8 32.20 -0.54 -8.36
N GLU A 9 32.83 0.62 -8.47
CA GLU A 9 33.56 1.26 -7.37
C GLU A 9 32.61 1.77 -6.30
N VAL A 10 31.48 2.34 -6.72
CA VAL A 10 30.40 2.77 -5.82
C VAL A 10 29.79 1.57 -5.09
N ALA A 11 29.56 0.46 -5.80
CA ALA A 11 29.06 -0.78 -5.20
C ALA A 11 30.05 -1.39 -4.18
N ALA A 12 31.34 -1.35 -4.47
CA ALA A 12 32.39 -1.82 -3.56
C ALA A 12 32.49 -0.94 -2.30
N ALA A 13 32.37 0.38 -2.44
CA ALA A 13 32.34 1.32 -1.31
C ALA A 13 31.11 1.13 -0.41
N ILE A 14 29.93 0.92 -1.01
CA ILE A 14 28.68 0.60 -0.27
C ILE A 14 28.84 -0.70 0.53
N ASN A 15 29.56 -1.69 -0.01
CA ASN A 15 29.83 -2.97 0.65
C ASN A 15 30.80 -2.90 1.84
N LYS A 16 31.49 -1.77 2.08
CA LYS A 16 32.34 -1.55 3.27
C LYS A 16 31.58 -0.97 4.46
N ILE A 17 30.39 -0.41 4.24
CA ILE A 17 29.58 0.24 5.28
C ILE A 17 28.91 -0.83 6.16
N PRO A 18 28.75 -0.67 7.48
CA PRO A 18 27.99 -1.64 8.29
C PRO A 18 26.55 -1.81 7.78
N ARG A 19 26.01 -3.05 7.77
CA ARG A 19 24.69 -3.39 7.16
C ARG A 19 23.54 -2.46 7.60
N ASN A 20 23.56 -2.01 8.85
CA ASN A 20 22.50 -1.16 9.43
C ASN A 20 22.54 0.25 8.84
N ALA A 21 23.75 0.77 8.58
CA ALA A 21 23.97 2.02 7.87
C ALA A 21 23.73 1.88 6.37
N ARG A 22 24.02 0.72 5.74
CA ARG A 22 23.64 0.46 4.33
C ARG A 22 22.14 0.54 4.12
N LYS A 23 21.31 0.00 5.03
CA LYS A 23 19.85 0.11 4.92
C LYS A 23 19.39 1.57 4.97
N LYS A 24 19.97 2.37 5.88
CA LYS A 24 19.67 3.81 6.00
C LYS A 24 20.18 4.62 4.79
N LEU A 25 21.28 4.20 4.18
CA LEU A 25 21.80 4.84 2.98
C LEU A 25 21.06 4.39 1.73
N SER A 26 20.57 3.14 1.68
CA SER A 26 19.86 2.57 0.53
C SER A 26 18.59 3.35 0.22
N TRP A 27 17.76 3.70 1.21
CA TRP A 27 16.54 4.48 0.95
C TRP A 27 16.84 5.93 0.56
N LEU A 28 17.89 6.53 1.14
CA LEU A 28 18.35 7.86 0.77
C LEU A 28 18.91 7.92 -0.66
N LEU A 29 19.67 6.89 -1.05
CA LEU A 29 20.16 6.69 -2.40
C LEU A 29 18.99 6.47 -3.37
N GLU A 30 17.99 5.68 -2.99
CA GLU A 30 16.79 5.46 -3.80
C GLU A 30 16.03 6.78 -4.03
N ILE A 31 15.81 7.58 -2.97
CA ILE A 31 15.20 8.90 -3.09
C ILE A 31 16.05 9.82 -3.96
N ARG A 32 17.38 9.78 -3.84
CA ARG A 32 18.27 10.62 -4.64
C ARG A 32 18.30 10.21 -6.11
N LYS A 33 18.18 8.91 -6.40
CA LYS A 33 17.95 8.40 -7.77
C LYS A 33 16.59 8.85 -8.28
N LEU A 34 15.52 8.66 -7.52
CA LEU A 34 14.16 9.13 -7.85
C LEU A 34 14.12 10.64 -8.13
N ARG A 35 14.86 11.45 -7.35
CA ARG A 35 14.96 12.91 -7.55
C ARG A 35 15.95 13.35 -8.63
N GLY A 36 16.86 12.48 -9.07
CA GLY A 36 18.00 12.85 -9.93
C GLY A 36 17.95 12.25 -11.34
N GLU A 37 17.47 11.01 -11.48
CA GLU A 37 17.35 10.29 -12.76
C GLU A 37 16.00 10.52 -13.44
N TYR A 38 14.96 10.90 -12.69
CA TYR A 38 13.58 10.98 -13.19
C TYR A 38 13.11 12.43 -13.33
N PHE A 39 13.93 13.28 -13.95
CA PHE A 39 13.51 14.62 -14.32
C PHE A 39 12.53 14.55 -15.50
N ALA A 40 11.30 15.01 -15.24
CA ALA A 40 10.21 15.37 -16.14
C ALA A 40 9.49 14.27 -16.95
N ASP A 41 10.18 13.36 -17.66
CA ASP A 41 9.52 12.57 -18.74
C ASP A 41 9.68 11.04 -18.64
N HIS A 42 10.22 10.54 -17.53
CA HIS A 42 10.40 9.10 -17.36
C HIS A 42 9.19 8.48 -16.67
N LEU A 43 8.53 7.53 -17.34
CA LEU A 43 7.47 6.70 -16.77
C LEU A 43 8.04 5.66 -15.78
N MET A 44 7.48 5.59 -14.58
CA MET A 44 7.91 4.66 -13.52
C MET A 44 7.45 3.24 -13.80
N ILE A 45 6.27 3.09 -14.39
CA ILE A 45 5.64 1.81 -14.68
C ILE A 45 6.11 1.36 -16.07
N PRO A 46 6.49 0.08 -16.25
CA PRO A 46 6.88 -0.41 -17.57
C PRO A 46 5.73 -0.28 -18.58
N LYS A 47 6.01 0.33 -19.74
CA LYS A 47 5.02 0.58 -20.82
C LYS A 47 4.26 -0.68 -21.24
N LEU A 48 4.95 -1.82 -21.33
CA LEU A 48 4.34 -3.09 -21.77
C LEU A 48 3.30 -3.63 -20.78
N SER A 49 3.58 -3.58 -19.47
CA SER A 49 2.64 -4.05 -18.45
C SER A 49 1.41 -3.16 -18.37
N PHE A 50 1.62 -1.83 -18.45
CA PHE A 50 0.51 -0.87 -18.49
C PHE A 50 -0.39 -1.09 -19.71
N GLN A 51 0.22 -1.25 -20.90
CA GLN A 51 -0.52 -1.54 -22.12
C GLN A 51 -1.37 -2.82 -22.03
N ARG A 52 -0.83 -3.89 -21.43
CA ARG A 52 -1.58 -5.14 -21.23
C ARG A 52 -2.79 -4.94 -20.33
N LEU A 53 -2.64 -4.17 -19.24
CA LEU A 53 -3.72 -3.83 -18.32
C LEU A 53 -4.80 -2.99 -19.00
N VAL A 54 -4.42 -1.96 -19.74
CA VAL A 54 -5.38 -1.10 -20.47
C VAL A 54 -6.19 -1.93 -21.47
N ARG A 55 -5.55 -2.83 -22.23
CA ARG A 55 -6.26 -3.75 -23.14
C ARG A 55 -7.19 -4.70 -22.42
N GLN A 56 -6.81 -5.19 -21.23
CA GLN A 56 -7.67 -6.04 -20.42
C GLN A 56 -8.93 -5.30 -19.95
N ILE A 57 -8.78 -4.06 -19.46
CA ILE A 57 -9.91 -3.23 -19.03
C ILE A 57 -10.81 -2.91 -20.22
N LEU A 58 -10.24 -2.52 -21.36
CA LEU A 58 -10.99 -2.18 -22.57
C LEU A 58 -11.85 -3.35 -23.06
N ARG A 59 -11.31 -4.57 -23.02
CA ARG A 59 -12.06 -5.79 -23.32
C ARG A 59 -13.21 -6.04 -22.35
N ALA A 60 -13.02 -5.72 -21.06
CA ALA A 60 -14.06 -5.86 -20.04
C ALA A 60 -15.19 -4.83 -20.22
N VAL A 61 -14.91 -3.63 -20.71
CA VAL A 61 -15.91 -2.56 -20.89
C VAL A 61 -16.65 -2.67 -22.22
N GLU A 62 -15.94 -2.83 -23.33
CA GLU A 62 -16.50 -2.67 -24.68
C GLU A 62 -16.62 -4.00 -25.45
N GLY A 63 -16.16 -5.12 -24.88
CA GLY A 63 -16.26 -6.46 -25.49
C GLY A 63 -15.46 -6.66 -26.79
N CYS A 64 -14.79 -5.62 -27.29
CA CYS A 64 -14.13 -5.58 -28.59
C CYS A 64 -12.61 -5.34 -28.47
N ASN A 65 -11.84 -5.78 -29.48
CA ASN A 65 -10.39 -5.54 -29.57
C ASN A 65 -10.09 -4.18 -30.21
N HIS A 66 -10.42 -3.08 -29.53
CA HIS A 66 -10.07 -1.74 -30.02
C HIS A 66 -8.55 -1.52 -30.01
N LEU A 67 -8.04 -0.96 -31.11
CA LEU A 67 -6.65 -0.53 -31.21
C LEU A 67 -6.55 0.92 -30.68
N MET A 68 -5.67 1.14 -29.70
CA MET A 68 -5.33 2.50 -29.24
C MET A 68 -4.13 3.04 -29.99
N THR A 69 -4.12 4.33 -30.26
CA THR A 69 -2.94 5.02 -30.79
C THR A 69 -1.82 5.02 -29.74
N GLY A 70 -0.57 5.02 -30.21
CA GLY A 70 0.60 5.04 -29.31
C GLY A 70 0.62 6.27 -28.41
N GLU A 71 0.23 7.43 -28.95
CA GLU A 71 0.17 8.70 -28.21
C GLU A 71 -0.92 8.69 -27.14
N ALA A 72 -2.12 8.18 -27.44
CA ALA A 72 -3.20 8.09 -26.46
C ALA A 72 -2.82 7.18 -25.29
N LEU A 73 -2.13 6.06 -25.57
CA LEU A 73 -1.64 5.16 -24.54
C LEU A 73 -0.61 5.85 -23.62
N VAL A 74 0.31 6.62 -24.20
CA VAL A 74 1.32 7.36 -23.43
C VAL A 74 0.68 8.48 -22.60
N ALA A 75 -0.30 9.20 -23.15
CA ALA A 75 -1.03 10.23 -22.42
C ALA A 75 -1.79 9.64 -21.21
N LEU A 76 -2.50 8.52 -21.42
CA LEU A 76 -3.20 7.80 -20.35
C LEU A 76 -2.22 7.33 -19.27
N HIS A 77 -1.04 6.89 -19.67
CA HIS A 77 0.00 6.43 -18.75
C HIS A 77 0.52 7.57 -17.86
N HIS A 78 0.84 8.73 -18.45
CA HIS A 78 1.26 9.91 -17.69
C HIS A 78 0.17 10.39 -16.73
N ALA A 79 -1.08 10.42 -17.18
CA ALA A 79 -2.21 10.80 -16.34
C ALA A 79 -2.37 9.85 -15.14
N ALA A 80 -2.25 8.54 -15.36
CA ALA A 80 -2.33 7.54 -14.29
C ALA A 80 -1.19 7.68 -13.27
N GLU A 81 0.06 7.84 -13.72
CA GLU A 81 1.20 8.01 -12.80
C GLU A 81 1.09 9.33 -12.03
N THR A 82 0.70 10.41 -12.70
CA THR A 82 0.52 11.72 -12.08
C THR A 82 -0.55 11.66 -11.00
N TYR A 83 -1.69 11.03 -11.28
CA TYR A 83 -2.73 10.83 -10.28
C TYR A 83 -2.22 10.03 -9.08
N LEU A 84 -1.48 8.93 -9.31
CA LEU A 84 -0.93 8.11 -8.23
C LEU A 84 0.08 8.87 -7.36
N VAL A 85 0.95 9.69 -7.96
CA VAL A 85 1.91 10.53 -7.21
C VAL A 85 1.17 11.51 -6.31
N HIS A 86 0.21 12.26 -6.84
CA HIS A 86 -0.59 13.20 -6.04
C HIS A 86 -1.38 12.48 -4.94
N LEU A 87 -1.94 11.30 -5.24
CA LEU A 87 -2.64 10.51 -4.22
C LEU A 87 -1.66 10.08 -3.12
N PHE A 88 -0.45 9.63 -3.48
CA PHE A 88 0.53 9.23 -2.49
C PHE A 88 0.99 10.40 -1.60
N GLU A 89 1.15 11.60 -2.15
CA GLU A 89 1.45 12.81 -1.36
C GLU A 89 0.40 13.05 -0.27
N ASP A 90 -0.88 12.98 -0.60
CA ASP A 90 -1.97 13.13 0.37
C ASP A 90 -1.97 12.00 1.40
N THR A 91 -1.69 10.78 0.98
CA THR A 91 -1.65 9.62 1.91
C THR A 91 -0.48 9.71 2.89
N VAL A 92 0.64 10.27 2.45
CA VAL A 92 1.79 10.55 3.31
C VAL A 92 1.42 11.65 4.31
N ALA A 93 0.71 12.71 3.87
CA ALA A 93 0.19 13.73 4.79
C ALA A 93 -0.77 13.14 5.84
N CYS A 94 -1.66 12.22 5.43
CA CYS A 94 -2.55 11.51 6.34
C CYS A 94 -1.80 10.62 7.34
N ALA A 95 -0.75 9.91 6.88
CA ALA A 95 0.09 9.11 7.75
C ALA A 95 0.83 9.98 8.79
N LEU A 96 1.38 11.11 8.34
CA LEU A 96 2.09 12.07 9.18
C LEU A 96 1.16 12.72 10.22
N HIS A 97 -0.07 13.06 9.83
CA HIS A 97 -1.11 13.52 10.75
C HIS A 97 -1.37 12.50 11.87
N GLY A 98 -1.32 11.21 11.55
CA GLY A 98 -1.39 10.11 12.51
C GLY A 98 -0.08 9.78 13.24
N LYS A 99 0.92 10.67 13.23
CA LYS A 99 2.27 10.51 13.81
C LYS A 99 3.02 9.26 13.33
N ARG A 100 2.76 8.83 12.09
CA ARG A 100 3.43 7.68 11.45
C ARG A 100 4.17 8.12 10.20
N VAL A 101 5.23 7.40 9.88
CA VAL A 101 5.95 7.54 8.59
C VAL A 101 5.52 6.46 7.60
N THR A 102 5.01 5.33 8.11
CA THR A 102 4.54 4.21 7.29
C THR A 102 3.09 4.43 6.87
N VAL A 103 2.87 4.51 5.56
CA VAL A 103 1.53 4.58 4.94
C VAL A 103 0.79 3.25 5.12
N GLN A 104 -0.49 3.33 5.45
CA GLN A 104 -1.40 2.20 5.62
C GLN A 104 -2.61 2.33 4.69
N THR A 105 -3.33 1.23 4.46
CA THR A 105 -4.54 1.22 3.62
C THR A 105 -5.63 2.17 4.11
N LYS A 106 -5.70 2.42 5.41
CA LYS A 106 -6.62 3.40 6.00
C LYS A 106 -6.29 4.86 5.66
N ASP A 107 -5.00 5.15 5.40
CA ASP A 107 -4.56 6.49 5.02
C ASP A 107 -4.95 6.77 3.57
N ILE A 108 -4.86 5.74 2.70
CA ILE A 108 -5.40 5.76 1.32
C ILE A 108 -6.91 5.96 1.33
N ALA A 109 -7.63 5.18 2.15
CA ALA A 109 -9.08 5.31 2.27
C ALA A 109 -9.50 6.72 2.72
N LEU A 110 -8.77 7.29 3.69
CA LEU A 110 -9.03 8.64 4.17
C LEU A 110 -8.75 9.70 3.09
N ALA A 111 -7.59 9.62 2.41
CA ALA A 111 -7.25 10.55 1.34
C ALA A 111 -8.27 10.54 0.20
N LEU A 112 -8.68 9.35 -0.26
CA LEU A 112 -9.72 9.21 -1.30
C LEU A 112 -11.07 9.77 -0.82
N ARG A 113 -11.43 9.54 0.45
CA ARG A 113 -12.67 10.08 1.01
C ARG A 113 -12.68 11.61 1.06
N LEU A 114 -11.55 12.23 1.41
CA LEU A 114 -11.40 13.69 1.43
C LEU A 114 -11.44 14.29 0.01
N ARG A 115 -11.00 13.54 -1.01
CA ARG A 115 -11.09 13.90 -2.43
C ARG A 115 -12.49 13.74 -3.04
N GLY A 116 -13.43 13.11 -2.32
CA GLY A 116 -14.76 12.75 -2.87
C GLY A 116 -14.79 11.42 -3.64
N GLU A 117 -13.67 10.71 -3.70
CA GLU A 117 -13.47 9.44 -4.41
C GLU A 117 -13.62 8.21 -3.50
N GLY A 118 -14.17 8.39 -2.30
CA GLY A 118 -14.31 7.32 -1.29
C GLY A 118 -15.11 6.11 -1.78
N HIS A 119 -16.07 6.33 -2.69
CA HIS A 119 -16.89 5.28 -3.29
C HIS A 119 -16.06 4.23 -4.03
N ILE A 120 -14.90 4.62 -4.60
CA ILE A 120 -13.98 3.70 -5.29
C ILE A 120 -13.38 2.71 -4.29
N TYR A 121 -12.96 3.20 -3.14
CA TYR A 121 -12.37 2.37 -2.09
C TYR A 121 -13.41 1.43 -1.48
N ASP A 122 -14.62 1.94 -1.23
CA ASP A 122 -15.71 1.15 -0.63
C ASP A 122 -16.20 0.06 -1.59
N ALA A 123 -16.37 0.36 -2.88
CA ALA A 123 -16.76 -0.62 -3.90
C ALA A 123 -15.75 -1.78 -4.00
N PHE A 124 -14.45 -1.48 -4.07
CA PHE A 124 -13.40 -2.50 -4.09
C PHE A 124 -13.40 -3.37 -2.82
N LYS A 125 -13.62 -2.75 -1.66
CA LYS A 125 -13.66 -3.47 -0.38
C LYS A 125 -14.88 -4.39 -0.28
N MET A 126 -16.01 -3.99 -0.85
CA MET A 126 -17.22 -4.80 -0.93
C MET A 126 -17.07 -5.97 -1.90
N GLU A 127 -16.42 -5.77 -3.06
CA GLU A 127 -16.10 -6.82 -4.02
C GLU A 127 -15.22 -7.92 -3.41
N GLN A 128 -14.21 -7.51 -2.62
CA GLN A 128 -13.34 -8.42 -1.87
C GLN A 128 -14.08 -9.15 -0.73
N ALA A 129 -15.12 -8.55 -0.15
CA ALA A 129 -15.92 -9.18 0.90
C ALA A 129 -16.90 -10.22 0.35
N HIS A 130 -17.37 -10.05 -0.89
CA HIS A 130 -18.21 -11.03 -1.60
C HIS A 130 -17.40 -12.18 -2.20
N THR A 131 -16.12 -11.95 -2.50
CA THR A 131 -15.17 -13.01 -2.84
C THR A 131 -14.84 -13.79 -1.56
N GLN A 132 -15.63 -14.81 -1.23
CA GLN A 132 -15.27 -15.73 -0.16
C GLN A 132 -13.84 -16.22 -0.44
N PRO A 133 -12.92 -16.17 0.55
CA PRO A 133 -11.64 -16.81 0.37
C PRO A 133 -11.93 -18.27 0.10
N GLU A 134 -11.66 -18.71 -1.14
CA GLU A 134 -11.70 -20.11 -1.51
C GLU A 134 -10.98 -20.86 -0.39
N LYS A 135 -11.70 -21.76 0.29
CA LYS A 135 -11.16 -22.48 1.44
C LYS A 135 -9.90 -23.17 0.94
N ARG A 136 -8.72 -22.71 1.36
CA ARG A 136 -7.46 -23.34 0.99
C ARG A 136 -7.54 -24.79 1.41
N GLU A 137 -7.67 -25.67 0.44
CA GLU A 137 -7.81 -27.10 0.67
C GLU A 137 -6.59 -27.59 1.46
N ALA A 138 -6.86 -28.52 2.37
CA ALA A 138 -5.81 -29.09 3.20
C ALA A 138 -4.79 -29.79 2.29
N PRO A 139 -3.49 -29.52 2.43
CA PRO A 139 -2.49 -30.18 1.58
C PRO A 139 -2.50 -31.70 1.79
N ASP A 140 -2.50 -32.49 0.71
CA ASP A 140 -2.56 -33.96 0.75
C ASP A 140 -1.37 -34.64 1.46
N ASP A 141 -0.21 -33.96 1.53
CA ASP A 141 1.00 -34.48 2.15
C ASP A 141 0.90 -34.46 3.70
N PRO A 142 1.07 -35.61 4.40
CA PRO A 142 0.90 -35.71 5.85
C PRO A 142 1.86 -34.83 6.67
N LYS A 143 3.08 -34.53 6.17
CA LYS A 143 3.98 -33.58 6.86
C LYS A 143 3.50 -32.14 6.72
N ARG A 144 2.93 -31.84 5.56
CA ARG A 144 2.43 -30.51 5.22
C ARG A 144 1.11 -30.22 5.93
N LEU A 145 0.30 -31.25 6.14
CA LEU A 145 -0.93 -31.22 6.94
C LEU A 145 -0.63 -30.85 8.41
N LYS A 146 0.31 -31.54 9.08
CA LYS A 146 0.69 -31.19 10.46
C LYS A 146 1.13 -29.73 10.60
N ARG A 147 1.98 -29.26 9.68
CA ARG A 147 2.43 -27.85 9.66
C ARG A 147 1.28 -26.89 9.39
N TRP A 148 0.32 -27.29 8.56
CA TRP A 148 -0.86 -26.50 8.23
C TRP A 148 -1.80 -26.38 9.43
N GLU A 149 -2.04 -27.49 10.15
CA GLU A 149 -2.81 -27.54 11.40
C GLU A 149 -2.14 -26.72 12.52
N GLU A 150 -0.83 -26.85 12.71
CA GLU A 150 -0.08 -26.03 13.68
C GLU A 150 -0.20 -24.53 13.39
N ARG A 151 -0.14 -24.15 12.11
CA ARG A 151 -0.32 -22.75 11.67
C ARG A 151 -1.75 -22.27 11.88
N ALA A 152 -2.74 -23.12 11.63
CA ALA A 152 -4.15 -22.82 11.87
C ALA A 152 -4.43 -22.63 13.38
N ALA A 153 -3.96 -23.55 14.22
CA ALA A 153 -4.08 -23.46 15.67
C ALA A 153 -3.40 -22.20 16.24
N LYS A 154 -2.21 -21.86 15.73
CA LYS A 154 -1.48 -20.66 16.13
C LYS A 154 -2.17 -19.36 15.67
N ALA A 155 -2.80 -19.37 14.50
CA ALA A 155 -3.61 -18.25 14.02
C ALA A 155 -4.85 -18.04 14.90
N GLU A 156 -5.55 -19.13 15.25
CA GLU A 156 -6.73 -19.10 16.11
C GLU A 156 -6.39 -18.61 17.53
N ALA A 157 -5.27 -19.06 18.10
CA ALA A 157 -4.75 -18.56 19.38
C ALA A 157 -4.45 -17.05 19.33
N ASN A 158 -3.76 -16.58 18.29
CA ASN A 158 -3.50 -15.16 18.08
C ASN A 158 -4.80 -14.34 17.90
N GLN A 159 -5.84 -14.93 17.30
CA GLN A 159 -7.13 -14.28 17.07
C GLN A 159 -7.93 -14.19 18.37
N LYS A 160 -7.93 -15.24 19.19
CA LYS A 160 -8.48 -15.25 20.55
C LYS A 160 -7.76 -14.25 21.46
N GLU A 161 -6.44 -14.17 21.36
CA GLU A 161 -5.64 -13.20 22.13
C GLU A 161 -5.93 -11.76 21.71
N LYS A 162 -6.06 -11.49 20.40
CA LYS A 162 -6.50 -10.19 19.88
C LYS A 162 -7.92 -9.83 20.32
N GLN A 163 -8.86 -10.79 20.31
CA GLN A 163 -10.22 -10.58 20.82
C GLN A 163 -10.22 -10.26 22.32
N LYS A 164 -9.43 -11.00 23.11
CA LYS A 164 -9.26 -10.76 24.55
C LYS A 164 -8.68 -9.37 24.82
N LYS A 165 -7.64 -8.96 24.08
CA LYS A 165 -7.05 -7.60 24.17
C LYS A 165 -8.01 -6.49 23.75
N LYS A 166 -8.90 -6.72 22.79
CA LYS A 166 -9.97 -5.78 22.41
C LYS A 166 -11.05 -5.66 23.49
N ARG A 167 -11.36 -6.76 24.19
CA ARG A 167 -12.35 -6.81 25.28
C ARG A 167 -11.85 -6.17 26.58
N ILE A 168 -10.53 -6.01 26.74
CA ILE A 168 -9.89 -5.48 27.96
C ILE A 168 -9.64 -3.96 27.89
N GLN A 169 -9.88 -3.27 26.76
CA GLN A 169 -9.87 -1.80 26.79
C GLN A 169 -11.11 -1.30 27.53
N PRO A 170 -10.99 -0.67 28.72
CA PRO A 170 -12.12 -0.06 29.37
C PRO A 170 -12.50 1.18 28.56
N THR A 171 -13.76 1.27 28.18
CA THR A 171 -14.37 2.54 27.78
C THR A 171 -14.21 3.51 28.95
N LEU A 172 -13.26 4.45 28.85
CA LEU A 172 -13.23 5.63 29.70
C LEU A 172 -14.35 6.57 29.23
N VAL A 173 -15.59 6.21 29.56
CA VAL A 173 -16.69 7.16 29.66
C VAL A 173 -16.84 7.40 31.15
N GLY A 174 -16.28 8.53 31.62
CA GLY A 174 -16.43 8.95 33.01
C GLY A 174 -17.91 9.23 33.31
N PRO A 175 -18.37 9.02 34.56
CA PRO A 175 -19.76 9.24 34.92
C PRO A 175 -20.11 10.72 34.78
N ALA A 176 -21.30 10.98 34.22
CA ALA A 176 -21.92 12.29 34.19
C ALA A 176 -22.00 12.83 35.63
N LYS A 177 -21.44 14.02 35.83
CA LYS A 177 -21.48 14.75 37.09
C LYS A 177 -22.94 15.20 37.28
N GLU A 178 -23.68 14.50 38.15
CA GLU A 178 -24.94 15.00 38.69
C GLU A 178 -24.66 16.32 39.41
N VAL A 179 -25.18 17.42 38.88
CA VAL A 179 -25.26 18.70 39.59
C VAL A 179 -26.69 18.80 40.10
N GLY A 180 -26.91 18.25 41.29
CA GLY A 180 -28.09 18.50 42.10
C GLY A 180 -27.87 19.75 42.96
N GLU A 181 -28.81 20.70 42.80
CA GLU A 181 -29.42 21.58 43.80
C GLU A 181 -28.62 22.00 45.05
N GLY A 182 -28.51 23.32 45.24
CA GLY A 182 -28.10 23.95 46.50
C GLY A 182 -28.53 25.41 46.53
N SER A 183 -29.63 25.66 47.25
CA SER A 183 -30.23 26.96 47.56
C SER A 183 -29.25 27.99 48.12
N HIS A 184 -29.31 29.23 47.60
CA HIS A 184 -29.43 30.49 48.35
C HIS A 184 -29.62 31.67 47.40
#